data_AF-A0A6V7KXR9-F1
#
_entry.id   AF-A0A6V7KXR9-F1
#
_cell.length_a   1.000
_cell.length_b   1.000
_cell.length_c   1.000
_cell.angle_alpha   90.00
_cell.angle_beta   90.00
_cell.angle_gamma   90.00
#
_symmetry.space_group_name_H-M   'P 1'
#
loop_
_entity.id
_entity.type
_entity.pdbx_description
1 polymer ?
#
loop_
_entity_poly.entity_id
_entity_poly.type
_entity_poly.pdbx_seq_one_letter_code
_entity_poly.pdbx_strand_id
1 'polypeptide(L)' 'TDDKGVFNTSLSTEFELVGKHFDLDNEQLKDLALSAVEYAFCGNEEKYELMEVIQTFWKSIKQ' A
#
# COMPACT_ATOMS: atom_id res chain seq x y z
N THR A 1 -1.06 -9.35 6.26
CA THR A 1 -1.95 -10.51 6.01
C THR A 1 -1.28 -11.81 6.38
N ASP A 2 -0.01 -12.02 6.04
CA ASP A 2 0.79 -13.22 6.34
C ASP A 2 0.10 -14.52 5.82
N ASP A 3 -0.76 -15.14 6.63
CA ASP A 3 -1.68 -16.20 6.21
C ASP A 3 -3.13 -15.72 6.20
N LYS A 4 -3.64 -15.35 5.01
CA LYS A 4 -5.02 -14.87 4.87
C LYS A 4 -6.09 -15.90 5.29
N GLY A 5 -5.79 -17.20 5.18
CA GLY A 5 -6.73 -18.28 5.52
C GLY A 5 -6.82 -18.51 7.01
N VAL A 6 -5.71 -18.31 7.72
CA VAL A 6 -5.64 -18.39 9.18
C VAL A 6 -6.19 -17.12 9.83
N PHE A 7 -5.81 -15.95 9.33
CA PHE A 7 -6.19 -14.66 9.93
C PHE A 7 -7.53 -14.11 9.43
N ASN A 8 -8.17 -14.77 8.45
CA ASN A 8 -9.44 -14.37 7.84
C ASN A 8 -9.48 -12.87 7.51
N THR A 9 -8.42 -12.38 6.86
CA THR A 9 -8.21 -10.96 6.57
C THR A 9 -7.86 -10.73 5.10
N SER A 10 -8.00 -9.49 4.65
CA SER A 10 -7.60 -9.03 3.31
C SER A 10 -6.50 -7.99 3.41
N LEU A 11 -5.78 -7.73 2.31
CA LEU A 11 -4.79 -6.65 2.27
C LEU A 11 -5.44 -5.30 2.67
N SER A 12 -6.61 -5.00 2.10
CA SER A 12 -7.33 -3.75 2.41
C SER A 12 -7.74 -3.66 3.88
N THR A 13 -8.16 -4.77 4.48
CA THR A 13 -8.51 -4.83 5.91
C THR A 13 -7.29 -4.56 6.79
N GLU A 14 -6.16 -5.22 6.51
CA GLU A 14 -4.91 -4.96 7.25
C GLU A 14 -4.41 -3.53 7.06
N PHE A 15 -4.60 -2.97 5.87
CA PHE A 15 -4.21 -1.59 5.55
C PHE A 15 -5.08 -0.56 6.29
N GLU A 16 -6.37 -0.83 6.47
CA GLU A 16 -7.25 -0.04 7.34
C GLU A 16 -6.84 -0.16 8.81
N LEU A 17 -6.59 -1.39 9.28
CA LEU A 17 -6.21 -1.66 10.68
C LEU A 17 -4.88 -0.99 11.05
N VAL A 18 -3.88 -1.01 10.16
CA VAL A 18 -2.59 -0.36 10.45
C VAL A 18 -2.76 1.16 10.55
N GLY A 19 -3.55 1.78 9.67
CA GLY A 19 -3.88 3.21 9.78
C GLY A 19 -4.58 3.54 11.09
N LYS A 20 -5.57 2.75 11.48
CA LYS A 20 -6.39 2.97 12.68
C LYS A 20 -5.65 2.74 13.99
N HIS A 21 -4.80 1.72 14.06
CA HIS A 21 -4.22 1.25 15.32
C HIS A 21 -2.80 1.75 15.57
N PHE A 22 -2.11 2.23 14.54
CA PHE A 22 -0.76 2.80 14.64
C PHE A 22 -0.72 4.30 14.32
N ASP A 23 -1.90 4.94 14.24
CA ASP A 23 -2.06 6.37 13.96
C ASP A 23 -1.27 6.83 12.72
N LEU A 24 -1.24 6.00 11.67
CA LEU A 24 -0.59 6.38 10.42
C LEU A 24 -1.47 7.35 9.63
N ASP A 25 -0.87 8.44 9.19
CA ASP A 25 -1.53 9.38 8.29
C ASP A 25 -1.56 8.88 6.83
N ASN A 26 -2.30 9.60 5.97
CA ASN A 26 -2.46 9.24 4.57
C ASN A 26 -1.14 9.27 3.77
N GLU A 27 -0.16 10.10 4.15
CA GLU A 27 1.16 10.08 3.50
C GLU A 27 1.97 8.87 3.97
N GLN A 28 1.94 8.53 5.25
CA GLN A 28 2.61 7.33 5.76
C GLN A 28 2.03 6.04 5.17
N LEU A 29 0.71 5.98 4.96
CA LEU A 29 0.07 4.87 4.25
C LEU A 29 0.49 4.82 2.77
N LYS A 30 0.59 5.97 2.11
CA LYS A 30 1.11 6.06 0.73
C LYS A 30 2.54 5.57 0.64
N ASP A 31 3.40 6.01 1.56
CA ASP A 31 4.81 5.64 1.60
C ASP A 31 4.99 4.14 1.88
N LEU A 32 4.13 3.55 2.71
CA LEU A 32 4.07 2.11 2.92
C LEU A 32 3.77 1.35 1.62
N ALA A 33 2.79 1.82 0.83
CA ALA A 33 2.47 1.22 -0.46
C ALA A 33 3.61 1.37 -1.48
N LEU A 34 4.24 2.55 -1.55
CA LEU A 34 5.39 2.79 -2.43
C LEU A 34 6.60 1.93 -2.05
N SER A 35 6.85 1.77 -0.75
CA SER A 35 7.92 0.90 -0.24
C SER A 35 7.71 -0.56 -0.65
N ALA A 36 6.47 -1.04 -0.69
CA ALA A 36 6.18 -2.39 -1.15
C ALA A 36 6.59 -2.60 -2.63
N VAL A 37 6.44 -1.59 -3.48
CA VAL A 37 6.88 -1.63 -4.88
C VAL A 37 8.41 -1.59 -4.98
N GLU A 38 9.07 -0.75 -4.17
CA GLU A 38 10.53 -0.65 -4.15
C GLU A 38 11.20 -1.99 -3.82
N TYR A 39 10.65 -2.73 -2.85
CA TYR A 39 11.17 -4.04 -2.45
C TYR A 39 10.67 -5.21 -3.30
N ALA A 40 9.77 -4.97 -4.25
CA ALA A 40 9.28 -6.02 -5.14
C ALA A 40 10.39 -6.54 -6.06
N PHE A 41 10.38 -7.84 -6.32
CA PHE A 41 11.30 -8.49 -7.27
C PHE A 41 10.77 -8.39 -8.70
N CYS A 42 10.75 -7.18 -9.24
CA CYS A 42 10.42 -6.88 -10.63
C CYS A 42 11.41 -5.86 -11.22
N GLY A 43 11.34 -5.66 -12.55
CA GLY A 43 12.17 -4.70 -13.26
C GLY A 43 11.79 -3.25 -12.94
N ASN A 44 12.67 -2.32 -13.32
CA ASN A 44 12.47 -0.91 -13.04
C ASN A 44 11.26 -0.32 -13.79
N GLU A 45 10.94 -0.87 -14.96
CA GLU A 45 9.77 -0.45 -15.75
C GLU A 45 8.48 -0.81 -15.02
N GLU A 46 8.34 -2.06 -14.56
CA GLU A 46 7.15 -2.48 -13.80
C GLU A 46 7.04 -1.75 -12.46
N LYS A 47 8.16 -1.48 -11.77
CA LYS A 47 8.16 -0.64 -10.55
C LYS A 47 7.64 0.76 -10.84
N TYR A 48 8.11 1.38 -11.92
CA TYR A 48 7.67 2.72 -12.30
C TYR A 48 6.16 2.76 -12.58
N GLU A 49 5.63 1.82 -13.37
CA GLU A 49 4.21 1.72 -13.66
C GLU A 49 3.36 1.55 -12.39
N LEU A 50 3.78 0.66 -11.48
CA LEU A 50 3.08 0.44 -10.21
C LEU A 50 3.12 1.68 -9.30
N MET A 51 4.27 2.36 -9.22
CA MET A 51 4.39 3.61 -8.46
C MET A 51 3.48 4.70 -9.04
N GLU A 52 3.35 4.80 -10.37
CA GLU A 52 2.45 5.77 -11.02
C GLU A 52 0.98 5.51 -10.68
N VAL A 53 0.55 4.24 -10.66
CA VAL A 53 -0.81 3.85 -10.24
C VAL A 53 -1.09 4.29 -8.80
N ILE A 54 -0.17 4.00 -7.87
CA ILE A 54 -0.30 4.41 -6.46
C ILE A 54 -0.37 5.92 -6.35
N GLN A 55 0.54 6.65 -6.99
CA GLN A 55 0.55 8.11 -6.95
C GLN A 55 -0.74 8.71 -7.53
N THR A 56 -1.27 8.15 -8.61
CA THR A 56 -2.50 8.61 -9.25
C THR A 56 -3.71 8.40 -8.36
N PHE A 57 -3.82 7.23 -7.71
CA PHE A 57 -4.87 6.98 -6.72
C PHE A 57 -4.80 7.96 -5.55
N TRP A 58 -3.61 8.21 -4.99
CA TRP A 58 -3.47 9.14 -3.87
C TRP A 58 -3.77 10.61 -4.26
N LYS A 59 -3.54 10.98 -5.52
CA LYS A 59 -3.95 12.29 -6.04
C LYS A 59 -5.47 12.41 -6.19
N SER A 60 -6.19 11.32 -6.47
CA SER A 60 -7.65 11.35 -6.64
C SER A 60 -8.41 11.48 -5.32
N ILE A 61 -7.84 11.00 -4.21
CA ILE A 61 -8.43 11.10 -2.87
C ILE A 61 -8.08 12.40 -2.12
N LYS A 62 -7.11 13.19 -2.61
CA LYS A 62 -6.72 14.50 -2.04
C LYS A 62 -7.49 15.69 -2.62
N GLN A 63 -8.41 15.46 -3.56
CA GLN A 63 -9.36 16.45 -4.08
C GLN A 63 -10.64 16.45 -3.24
#